data_AF-A0A6A6ADQ9-F1
#
_entry.id   AF-A0A6A6ADQ9-F1
#
_cell.length_a   1.000
_cell.length_b   1.000
_cell.length_c   1.000
_cell.angle_alpha   90.00
_cell.angle_beta   90.00
_cell.angle_gamma   90.00
#
_symmetry.space_group_name_H-M   'P 1'
#
loop_
_entity.id
_entity.type
_entity.pdbx_description
1 polymer ?
#
loop_
_entity_poly.entity_id
_entity_poly.type
_entity_poly.pdbx_seq_one_letter_code
_entity_poly.pdbx_strand_id
1 'polypeptide(L)'
;MARDKEHRSKSKKVVYNNCSFAAIASIFPPVEDCDWRYLRLRKDFNLQLRSLNEGGTLGLHKLIGFPCGWDEPFEIQDELELRPQSKHLEVRILRRSDDLIVLKTGEKVAPGLLEEALSKDAAVRTAICIGNGFFELVLLVEQSRSLELSQDAFVDHVWNLVNDINPLLDQHARISSKAAIILKSPAKEIRRSDKGSVMRKEVQEDFKSEIQQAYEALESCATTWILQPDNLNFELVDLVKSLLTHSGRANDALGLKDDMFEAGLDSLGTVRLTRAINAAVRKVSTVTPPTIKPDFVYRKPTFKLLADALRPLLMGKDELPVLEQGREVQMRSMLSSFLDTHPAEMAGDGAVVLLTGYTGSLGVHVLRQLATSNRVHRVICLNRAVYRDGMRLSPSVRQAEANAVAGVSVPVHIWEKVEFLDANMQAPDLGIGKQDFVRLVGFVTHIVHLAWPMDFKRSLKSFEPHVQGTKLLTDLAIAAHEASGGALRPRLLFASSIAVLARYETKKDVLSQLQWDTQRQSGFASSCSVQRSISTETNLIR
;
A
#
# COMPACT_ATOMS: atom_id res chain seq x y z
N MET A 1 2.19 -68.38 -30.16
CA MET A 1 2.81 -67.97 -31.44
C MET A 1 2.77 -66.46 -31.48
N ALA A 2 3.83 -65.69 -31.20
CA ALA A 2 5.24 -65.75 -31.60
C ALA A 2 5.50 -65.24 -33.04
N ARG A 3 6.33 -64.17 -33.09
CA ARG A 3 6.94 -63.40 -34.21
C ARG A 3 6.21 -62.08 -34.53
N ASP A 4 6.80 -60.92 -34.22
CA ASP A 4 7.92 -60.24 -34.93
C ASP A 4 7.49 -59.79 -36.34
N LYS A 5 7.69 -58.57 -36.89
CA LYS A 5 8.54 -57.39 -36.55
C LYS A 5 8.13 -56.22 -37.51
N GLU A 6 8.50 -54.93 -37.41
CA GLU A 6 9.31 -54.13 -36.45
C GLU A 6 8.93 -52.61 -36.55
N HIS A 7 9.66 -51.74 -35.82
CA HIS A 7 9.87 -50.28 -36.03
C HIS A 7 8.78 -49.36 -36.65
N ARG A 8 8.17 -48.54 -35.78
CA ARG A 8 8.46 -47.08 -35.78
C ARG A 8 8.15 -46.44 -34.43
N SER A 9 9.19 -46.23 -33.63
CA SER A 9 9.09 -45.36 -32.44
C SER A 9 8.83 -43.92 -32.89
N LYS A 10 7.60 -43.45 -32.66
CA LYS A 10 7.28 -42.02 -32.61
C LYS A 10 6.91 -41.68 -31.18
N SER A 11 7.92 -41.46 -30.35
CA SER A 11 7.76 -40.83 -29.03
C SER A 11 7.06 -39.49 -29.20
N LYS A 12 5.75 -39.44 -28.97
CA LYS A 12 4.99 -38.19 -28.86
C LYS A 12 5.49 -37.47 -27.60
N LYS A 13 6.51 -36.61 -27.76
CA LYS A 13 6.93 -35.66 -26.74
C LYS A 13 5.79 -34.65 -26.53
N VAL A 14 4.89 -34.95 -25.61
CA VAL A 14 3.97 -33.95 -25.05
C VAL A 14 4.82 -33.09 -24.13
N VAL A 15 5.02 -31.83 -24.53
CA VAL A 15 5.81 -30.86 -23.78
C VAL A 15 4.88 -30.11 -22.84
N TYR A 16 5.16 -30.20 -21.55
CA TYR A 16 4.65 -29.26 -20.55
C TYR A 16 5.81 -28.86 -19.64
N ASN A 17 6.28 -27.61 -19.78
CA ASN A 17 7.17 -27.00 -18.80
C ASN A 17 7.10 -25.47 -18.93
N ASN A 18 6.46 -24.81 -17.96
CA ASN A 18 6.44 -23.36 -17.81
C ASN A 18 6.90 -23.01 -16.39
N CYS A 19 8.22 -23.03 -16.20
CA CYS A 19 8.94 -22.41 -15.09
C CYS A 19 10.27 -21.89 -15.64
N SER A 20 10.79 -20.81 -15.08
CA SER A 20 11.82 -19.92 -15.65
C SER A 20 13.21 -20.52 -15.89
N PHE A 21 13.38 -21.84 -15.72
CA PHE A 21 14.62 -22.60 -15.85
C PHE A 21 14.52 -23.70 -16.92
N ALA A 22 13.61 -23.54 -17.89
CA ALA A 22 13.17 -24.61 -18.78
C ALA A 22 14.32 -25.22 -19.62
N ALA A 23 14.82 -26.38 -19.17
CA ALA A 23 15.58 -27.32 -19.98
C ALA A 23 14.70 -28.49 -20.41
N ILE A 24 15.00 -29.07 -21.58
CA ILE A 24 14.33 -30.28 -22.07
C ILE A 24 14.65 -31.44 -21.12
N ALA A 25 13.65 -31.91 -20.38
CA ALA A 25 13.79 -33.06 -19.50
C ALA A 25 13.26 -34.33 -20.19
N SER A 26 14.02 -35.43 -20.09
CA SER A 26 13.48 -36.77 -20.35
C SER A 26 12.59 -37.17 -19.18
N ILE A 27 11.33 -37.51 -19.46
CA ILE A 27 10.43 -38.07 -18.44
C ILE A 27 10.79 -39.55 -18.27
N PHE A 28 11.14 -39.93 -17.05
CA PHE A 28 11.38 -41.32 -16.67
C PHE A 28 10.14 -41.87 -15.96
N PRO A 29 9.80 -43.16 -16.09
CA PRO A 29 8.79 -43.78 -15.23
C PRO A 29 9.23 -43.68 -13.76
N PRO A 30 8.30 -43.49 -12.81
CA PRO A 30 8.63 -43.47 -11.39
C PRO A 30 9.24 -44.80 -10.96
N VAL A 31 10.35 -44.72 -10.24
CA VAL A 31 11.03 -45.88 -9.62
C VAL A 31 10.28 -46.25 -8.34
N GLU A 32 10.35 -47.51 -7.91
CA GLU A 32 9.56 -48.06 -6.78
C GLU A 32 9.75 -47.33 -5.44
N ASP A 33 10.83 -46.55 -5.27
CA ASP A 33 11.14 -45.75 -4.07
C ASP A 33 10.56 -44.32 -4.08
N CYS A 34 9.88 -43.93 -5.17
CA CYS A 34 9.40 -42.57 -5.40
C CYS A 34 8.01 -42.33 -4.77
N ASP A 35 7.91 -41.37 -3.85
CA ASP A 35 6.63 -40.90 -3.30
C ASP A 35 6.07 -39.79 -4.18
N TRP A 36 4.90 -40.01 -4.79
CA TRP A 36 4.25 -39.06 -5.71
C TRP A 36 3.96 -37.68 -5.11
N ARG A 37 4.00 -37.54 -3.78
CA ARG A 37 3.79 -36.28 -3.06
C ARG A 37 5.04 -35.39 -3.00
N TYR A 38 6.21 -35.90 -3.40
CA TYR A 38 7.49 -35.19 -3.32
C TYR A 38 8.22 -35.20 -4.67
N LEU A 39 8.82 -34.07 -5.03
CA LEU A 39 9.61 -33.89 -6.23
C LEU A 39 11.08 -34.18 -5.92
N ARG A 40 11.68 -35.18 -6.58
CA ARG A 40 13.12 -35.47 -6.48
C ARG A 40 13.91 -34.44 -7.30
N LEU A 41 14.78 -33.67 -6.65
CA LEU A 41 15.59 -32.65 -7.31
C LEU A 41 16.65 -33.28 -8.23
N ARG A 42 16.84 -32.66 -9.39
CA ARG A 42 17.88 -33.04 -10.37
C ARG A 42 19.26 -32.70 -9.83
N LYS A 43 20.20 -33.65 -9.95
CA LYS A 43 21.62 -33.49 -9.56
C LYS A 43 22.50 -32.92 -10.67
N ASP A 44 22.02 -32.94 -11.92
CA ASP A 44 22.73 -32.44 -13.10
C ASP A 44 22.55 -30.93 -13.33
N PHE A 45 21.72 -30.28 -12.50
CA PHE A 45 21.64 -28.83 -12.37
C PHE A 45 22.19 -28.42 -11.00
N ASN A 46 22.85 -27.26 -10.92
CA ASN A 46 23.33 -26.67 -9.66
C ASN A 46 22.16 -26.08 -8.86
N LEU A 47 21.18 -26.91 -8.50
CA LEU A 47 20.04 -26.53 -7.68
C LEU A 47 20.42 -26.65 -6.20
N GLN A 48 20.28 -25.55 -5.47
CA GLN A 48 20.64 -25.44 -4.05
C GLN A 48 19.39 -25.16 -3.22
N LEU A 49 19.30 -25.72 -2.01
CA LEU A 49 18.24 -25.42 -1.06
C LEU A 49 18.77 -24.49 0.03
N ARG A 50 18.13 -23.33 0.19
CA ARG A 50 18.38 -22.38 1.29
C ARG A 50 17.30 -22.56 2.36
N SER A 51 17.69 -22.87 3.59
CA SER A 51 16.75 -23.00 4.71
C SER A 51 16.26 -21.62 5.17
N LEU A 52 14.95 -21.48 5.41
CA LEU A 52 14.31 -20.27 5.91
C LEU A 52 14.22 -20.32 7.45
N ASN A 53 15.37 -20.26 8.13
CA ASN A 53 15.45 -20.35 9.59
C ASN A 53 15.38 -18.97 10.29
N GLU A 54 14.46 -18.11 9.85
CA GLU A 54 14.15 -16.84 10.50
C GLU A 54 12.64 -16.77 10.79
N GLY A 55 12.25 -16.65 12.07
CA GLY A 55 10.85 -16.45 12.47
C GLY A 55 10.05 -17.65 13.00
N GLY A 56 10.68 -18.81 13.26
CA GLY A 56 10.07 -19.89 14.05
C GLY A 56 9.38 -21.03 13.28
N THR A 57 9.28 -20.95 11.95
CA THR A 57 8.70 -22.02 11.12
C THR A 57 9.73 -23.08 10.74
N LEU A 58 9.91 -24.09 11.59
CA LEU A 58 10.88 -25.19 11.38
C LEU A 58 10.65 -25.94 10.06
N GLY A 59 11.67 -25.99 9.19
CA GLY A 59 11.76 -26.94 8.07
C GLY A 59 11.49 -26.37 6.66
N LEU A 60 11.19 -25.08 6.52
CA LEU A 60 10.96 -24.45 5.21
C LEU A 60 12.28 -24.14 4.47
N HIS A 61 12.26 -24.30 3.15
CA HIS A 61 13.39 -24.09 2.25
C HIS A 61 12.96 -23.34 0.99
N LYS A 62 13.87 -22.61 0.35
CA LYS A 62 13.72 -22.09 -1.01
C LYS A 62 14.69 -22.75 -1.96
N LEU A 63 14.28 -22.92 -3.23
CA LEU A 63 15.15 -23.39 -4.28
C LEU A 63 15.91 -22.22 -4.91
N ILE A 64 17.21 -22.37 -5.05
CA ILE A 64 18.10 -21.45 -5.77
C ILE A 64 18.64 -22.21 -6.98
N GLY A 65 18.53 -21.59 -8.16
CA GLY A 65 19.11 -22.11 -9.39
C GLY A 65 20.04 -21.08 -10.03
N PHE A 66 20.93 -21.56 -10.88
CA PHE A 66 21.82 -20.73 -11.71
C PHE A 66 21.39 -20.91 -13.17
N PRO A 67 20.63 -19.96 -13.77
CA PRO A 67 20.27 -20.02 -15.18
C PRO A 67 21.51 -20.04 -16.07
N CYS A 68 21.44 -20.74 -17.21
CA CYS A 68 22.56 -20.79 -18.15
C CYS A 68 22.85 -19.39 -18.71
N GLY A 69 24.10 -18.93 -18.56
CA GLY A 69 24.52 -17.58 -18.98
C GLY A 69 24.21 -16.47 -17.98
N TRP A 70 23.84 -16.81 -16.74
CA TRP A 70 23.73 -15.87 -15.62
C TRP A 70 24.82 -16.15 -14.60
N ASP A 71 25.58 -15.13 -14.21
CA ASP A 71 26.60 -15.23 -13.16
C ASP A 71 26.02 -15.09 -11.74
N GLU A 72 24.73 -14.74 -11.63
CA GLU A 72 24.01 -14.52 -10.38
C GLU A 72 22.97 -15.63 -10.09
N PRO A 73 22.78 -16.00 -8.80
CA PRO A 73 21.77 -16.97 -8.39
C PRO A 73 20.34 -16.40 -8.51
N PHE A 74 19.42 -17.17 -9.08
CA PHE A 74 17.98 -16.88 -9.05
C PHE A 74 17.30 -17.67 -7.94
N GLU A 75 16.70 -16.97 -6.98
CA GLU A 75 15.89 -17.57 -5.92
C GLU A 75 14.43 -17.75 -6.36
N ILE A 76 13.97 -19.00 -6.44
CA ILE A 76 12.57 -19.32 -6.73
C ILE A 76 11.72 -18.91 -5.52
N GLN A 77 10.64 -18.20 -5.79
CA GLN A 77 9.67 -17.74 -4.79
C GLN A 77 8.73 -18.85 -4.30
N ASP A 78 9.14 -20.12 -4.41
CA ASP A 78 8.37 -21.27 -3.97
C ASP A 78 8.94 -21.73 -2.62
N GLU A 79 8.09 -21.81 -1.60
CA GLU A 79 8.45 -22.36 -0.29
C GLU A 79 8.25 -23.88 -0.29
N LEU A 80 9.32 -24.58 0.09
CA LEU A 80 9.48 -26.01 -0.02
C LEU A 80 9.69 -26.66 1.34
N GLU A 81 9.12 -27.85 1.50
CA GLU A 81 9.36 -28.73 2.64
C GLU A 81 10.22 -29.91 2.19
N LEU A 82 11.28 -30.23 2.93
CA LEU A 82 12.08 -31.43 2.70
C LEU A 82 11.36 -32.68 3.21
N ARG A 83 11.36 -33.77 2.42
CA ARG A 83 10.87 -35.08 2.87
C ARG A 83 11.72 -35.58 4.04
N PRO A 84 11.15 -35.82 5.24
CA PRO A 84 11.91 -36.36 6.36
C PRO A 84 12.53 -37.71 6.01
N GLN A 85 13.78 -37.92 6.43
CA GLN A 85 14.49 -39.21 6.36
C GLN A 85 14.67 -39.82 4.94
N SER A 86 14.50 -39.04 3.86
CA SER A 86 14.75 -39.56 2.51
C SER A 86 16.24 -39.73 2.21
N LYS A 87 16.59 -40.76 1.42
CA LYS A 87 17.93 -40.96 0.83
C LYS A 87 18.21 -39.99 -0.33
N HIS A 88 17.19 -39.27 -0.80
CA HIS A 88 17.25 -38.36 -1.92
C HIS A 88 16.80 -36.95 -1.52
N LEU A 89 17.29 -35.93 -2.22
CA LEU A 89 16.80 -34.57 -2.09
C LEU A 89 15.40 -34.49 -2.71
N GLU A 90 14.39 -34.64 -1.86
CA GLU A 90 12.99 -34.70 -2.23
C GLU A 90 12.21 -33.59 -1.52
N VAL A 91 11.50 -32.78 -2.29
CA VAL A 91 10.82 -31.57 -1.80
C VAL A 91 9.34 -31.56 -2.16
N ARG A 92 8.51 -31.08 -1.24
CA ARG A 92 7.10 -30.77 -1.48
C ARG A 92 6.94 -29.26 -1.60
N ILE A 93 6.36 -28.78 -2.70
CA ILE A 93 6.00 -27.36 -2.85
C ILE A 93 4.79 -27.10 -1.96
N LEU A 94 4.90 -26.16 -1.02
CA LEU A 94 3.80 -25.79 -0.12
C LEU A 94 3.02 -24.59 -0.64
N ARG A 95 3.72 -23.49 -0.92
CA ARG A 95 3.13 -22.20 -1.35
C ARG A 95 4.13 -21.38 -2.15
N ARG A 96 3.67 -20.30 -2.78
CA ARG A 96 4.54 -19.30 -3.41
C ARG A 96 4.49 -18.00 -2.62
N SER A 97 5.63 -17.39 -2.33
CA SER A 97 5.73 -16.12 -1.60
C SER A 97 5.28 -14.90 -2.43
N ASP A 98 4.98 -15.09 -3.73
CA ASP A 98 4.39 -14.09 -4.63
C ASP A 98 2.88 -14.28 -4.87
N ASP A 99 2.21 -15.23 -4.20
CA ASP A 99 0.75 -15.42 -4.29
C ASP A 99 0.00 -14.32 -3.53
N LEU A 100 -0.04 -13.12 -4.11
CA LEU A 100 -0.56 -11.91 -3.50
C LEU A 100 -1.88 -11.47 -4.15
N ILE A 101 -2.89 -11.23 -3.31
CA ILE A 101 -4.15 -10.60 -3.72
C ILE A 101 -3.93 -9.08 -3.71
N VAL A 102 -4.19 -8.42 -4.84
CA VAL A 102 -4.08 -6.95 -4.96
C VAL A 102 -5.48 -6.34 -4.84
N LEU A 103 -5.73 -5.67 -3.73
CA LEU A 103 -6.97 -4.93 -3.51
C LEU A 103 -7.02 -3.68 -4.39
N LYS A 104 -8.23 -3.18 -4.65
CA LYS A 104 -8.51 -1.90 -5.35
C LYS A 104 -8.00 -0.67 -4.59
N THR A 105 -7.55 -0.84 -3.34
CA THR A 105 -6.75 0.14 -2.60
C THR A 105 -5.33 0.29 -3.15
N GLY A 106 -4.79 -0.76 -3.78
CA GLY A 106 -3.36 -0.90 -4.10
C GLY A 106 -2.63 -1.79 -3.09
N GLU A 107 -3.27 -2.12 -1.96
CA GLU A 107 -2.70 -2.98 -0.93
C GLU A 107 -2.55 -4.43 -1.40
N LYS A 108 -1.48 -5.07 -0.93
CA LYS A 108 -1.17 -6.47 -1.21
C LYS A 108 -1.45 -7.32 0.03
N VAL A 109 -2.25 -8.37 -0.13
CA VAL A 109 -2.56 -9.33 0.92
C VAL A 109 -2.00 -10.69 0.55
N ALA A 110 -1.26 -11.32 1.46
CA ALA A 110 -0.89 -12.73 1.37
C ALA A 110 -2.03 -13.57 2.00
N PRO A 111 -2.78 -14.38 1.22
CA PRO A 111 -3.96 -15.10 1.72
C PRO A 111 -3.59 -16.35 2.52
N GLY A 112 -2.37 -16.88 2.34
CA GLY A 112 -1.99 -18.21 2.81
C GLY A 112 -2.17 -18.45 4.31
N LEU A 113 -1.93 -17.44 5.17
CA LEU A 113 -2.14 -17.58 6.62
C LEU A 113 -3.61 -17.85 6.97
N LEU A 114 -4.54 -17.14 6.33
CA LEU A 114 -5.98 -17.28 6.59
C LEU A 114 -6.54 -18.55 5.92
N GLU A 115 -6.16 -18.83 4.66
CA GLU A 115 -6.56 -20.05 3.95
C GLU A 115 -6.08 -21.33 4.67
N GLU A 116 -4.83 -21.35 5.16
CA GLU A 116 -4.25 -22.49 5.88
C GLU A 116 -4.84 -22.66 7.29
N ALA A 117 -5.00 -21.57 8.04
CA ALA A 117 -5.57 -21.63 9.39
C ALA A 117 -7.02 -22.17 9.38
N LEU A 118 -7.82 -21.74 8.41
CA LEU A 118 -9.18 -22.25 8.24
C LEU A 118 -9.19 -23.70 7.74
N SER A 119 -8.32 -24.07 6.80
CA SER A 119 -8.25 -25.45 6.28
C SER A 119 -7.64 -26.48 7.25
N LYS A 120 -7.22 -26.06 8.46
CA LYS A 120 -6.84 -26.95 9.57
C LYS A 120 -8.05 -27.41 10.40
N ASP A 121 -9.19 -26.72 10.32
CA ASP A 121 -10.40 -27.08 11.05
C ASP A 121 -11.13 -28.26 10.39
N ALA A 122 -11.63 -29.21 11.20
CA ALA A 122 -12.24 -30.44 10.70
C ALA A 122 -13.59 -30.23 9.97
N ALA A 123 -14.24 -29.08 10.14
CA ALA A 123 -15.46 -28.73 9.42
C ALA A 123 -15.17 -28.06 8.05
N VAL A 124 -13.96 -27.55 7.82
CA VAL A 124 -13.59 -26.80 6.60
C VAL A 124 -12.71 -27.65 5.69
N ARG A 125 -13.21 -27.99 4.50
CA ARG A 125 -12.47 -28.76 3.49
C ARG A 125 -11.60 -27.90 2.59
N THR A 126 -12.06 -26.70 2.26
CA THR A 126 -11.32 -25.72 1.46
C THR A 126 -11.71 -24.30 1.90
N ALA A 127 -10.74 -23.43 2.14
CA ALA A 127 -10.94 -21.99 2.30
C ALA A 127 -10.15 -21.22 1.25
N ILE A 128 -10.77 -20.20 0.63
CA ILE A 128 -10.17 -19.42 -0.46
C ILE A 128 -10.47 -17.93 -0.22
N CYS A 129 -9.42 -17.12 -0.13
CA CYS A 129 -9.54 -15.67 -0.06
C CYS A 129 -9.67 -15.08 -1.47
N ILE A 130 -10.60 -14.14 -1.65
CA ILE A 130 -10.84 -13.46 -2.92
C ILE A 130 -10.98 -11.96 -2.66
N GLY A 131 -10.20 -11.14 -3.38
CA GLY A 131 -10.31 -9.68 -3.31
C GLY A 131 -9.65 -8.93 -4.46
N ASN A 132 -9.18 -9.64 -5.49
CA ASN A 132 -8.44 -9.02 -6.58
C ASN A 132 -9.35 -8.07 -7.38
N GLY A 133 -9.04 -6.77 -7.35
CA GLY A 133 -9.89 -5.72 -7.91
C GLY A 133 -11.05 -5.22 -7.03
N PHE A 134 -11.14 -5.65 -5.78
CA PHE A 134 -12.16 -5.24 -4.79
C PHE A 134 -11.54 -4.51 -3.58
N PHE A 135 -12.36 -3.85 -2.76
CA PHE A 135 -11.85 -2.98 -1.67
C PHE A 135 -11.51 -3.72 -0.36
N GLU A 136 -12.08 -4.90 -0.13
CA GLU A 136 -11.88 -5.77 1.03
C GLU A 136 -11.77 -7.22 0.54
N LEU A 137 -11.35 -8.15 1.41
CA LEU A 137 -11.43 -9.58 1.11
C LEU A 137 -12.83 -10.14 1.37
N VAL A 138 -13.25 -11.10 0.55
CA VAL A 138 -14.30 -12.08 0.83
C VAL A 138 -13.70 -13.48 0.88
N LEU A 139 -14.36 -14.39 1.60
CA LEU A 139 -13.88 -15.73 1.91
C LEU A 139 -14.85 -16.78 1.36
N LEU A 140 -14.43 -17.57 0.38
CA LEU A 140 -15.18 -18.72 -0.13
C LEU A 140 -14.80 -19.97 0.67
N VAL A 141 -15.78 -20.60 1.32
CA VAL A 141 -15.57 -21.82 2.12
C VAL A 141 -16.35 -23.02 1.59
N GLU A 142 -15.70 -24.18 1.58
CA GLU A 142 -16.29 -25.49 1.33
C GLU A 142 -16.30 -26.31 2.62
N GLN A 143 -17.48 -26.77 3.02
CA GLN A 143 -17.68 -27.62 4.19
C GLN A 143 -17.16 -29.05 3.94
N SER A 144 -16.63 -29.69 4.99
CA SER A 144 -16.23 -31.09 4.95
C SER A 144 -17.43 -32.03 5.03
N ARG A 145 -17.39 -33.12 4.27
CA ARG A 145 -18.41 -34.20 4.29
C ARG A 145 -18.43 -35.01 5.60
N SER A 146 -17.50 -34.74 6.52
CA SER A 146 -17.42 -35.40 7.83
C SER A 146 -18.29 -34.73 8.91
N LEU A 147 -18.73 -33.49 8.70
CA LEU A 147 -19.43 -32.67 9.69
C LEU A 147 -20.50 -31.79 9.00
N GLU A 148 -21.68 -32.38 8.78
CA GLU A 148 -22.84 -31.68 8.23
C GLU A 148 -23.55 -30.83 9.31
N LEU A 149 -22.99 -29.64 9.54
CA LEU A 149 -23.67 -28.52 10.20
C LEU A 149 -24.66 -27.87 9.22
N SER A 150 -25.72 -27.22 9.75
CA SER A 150 -26.58 -26.35 8.94
C SER A 150 -25.79 -25.15 8.37
N GLN A 151 -26.27 -24.56 7.28
CA GLN A 151 -25.57 -23.46 6.60
C GLN A 151 -25.26 -22.30 7.55
N ASP A 152 -26.24 -21.86 8.35
CA ASP A 152 -26.04 -20.77 9.32
C ASP A 152 -25.06 -21.15 10.43
N ALA A 153 -25.16 -22.37 10.98
CA ALA A 153 -24.24 -22.85 12.01
C ALA A 153 -22.80 -23.00 11.50
N PHE A 154 -22.63 -23.35 10.22
CA PHE A 154 -21.31 -23.39 9.59
C PHE A 154 -20.73 -22.00 9.33
N VAL A 155 -21.54 -21.02 8.90
CA VAL A 155 -21.10 -19.62 8.79
C VAL A 155 -20.70 -19.07 10.16
N ASP A 156 -21.46 -19.38 11.21
CA ASP A 156 -21.15 -18.97 12.57
C ASP A 156 -19.86 -19.60 13.10
N HIS A 157 -19.62 -20.90 12.84
CA HIS A 157 -18.37 -21.58 13.16
C HIS A 157 -17.17 -20.96 12.43
N VAL A 158 -17.27 -20.76 11.11
CA VAL A 158 -16.22 -20.10 10.31
C VAL A 158 -15.99 -18.66 10.78
N TRP A 159 -17.03 -17.92 11.16
CA TRP A 159 -16.89 -16.56 11.69
C TRP A 159 -16.13 -16.53 13.01
N ASN A 160 -16.35 -17.50 13.89
CA ASN A 160 -15.61 -17.60 15.15
C ASN A 160 -14.12 -17.83 14.89
N LEU A 161 -13.77 -18.79 14.01
CA LEU A 161 -12.38 -19.01 13.58
C LEU A 161 -11.76 -17.73 12.96
N VAL A 162 -12.53 -17.03 12.12
CA VAL A 162 -12.11 -15.75 11.52
C VAL A 162 -11.86 -14.67 12.60
N ASN A 163 -12.64 -14.62 13.68
CA ASN A 163 -12.41 -13.66 14.78
C ASN A 163 -11.14 -13.96 15.57
N ASP A 164 -10.76 -15.23 15.72
CA ASP A 164 -9.51 -15.62 16.38
C ASP A 164 -8.29 -15.31 15.50
N ILE A 165 -8.42 -15.43 14.18
CA ILE A 165 -7.33 -15.19 13.22
C ILE A 165 -7.18 -13.70 12.86
N ASN A 166 -8.29 -12.94 12.75
CA ASN A 166 -8.29 -11.53 12.34
C ASN A 166 -7.27 -10.64 13.11
N PRO A 167 -7.09 -10.74 14.44
CA PRO A 167 -6.09 -9.97 15.19
C PRO A 167 -4.64 -10.21 14.73
N LEU A 168 -4.34 -11.41 14.23
CA LEU A 168 -3.02 -11.82 13.73
C LEU A 168 -2.73 -11.34 12.29
N LEU A 169 -3.76 -10.84 11.60
CA LEU A 169 -3.66 -10.34 10.22
C LEU A 169 -3.50 -8.82 10.18
N ASP A 170 -2.83 -8.34 9.14
CA ASP A 170 -2.79 -6.92 8.78
C ASP A 170 -4.22 -6.36 8.60
N GLN A 171 -4.41 -5.07 8.88
CA GLN A 171 -5.72 -4.42 8.88
C GLN A 171 -6.51 -4.61 7.56
N HIS A 172 -5.82 -4.58 6.41
CA HIS A 172 -6.38 -4.76 5.07
C HIS A 172 -6.59 -6.23 4.67
N ALA A 173 -6.04 -7.17 5.43
CA ALA A 173 -6.23 -8.62 5.25
C ALA A 173 -7.37 -9.20 6.11
N ARG A 174 -7.95 -8.41 7.02
CA ARG A 174 -9.03 -8.84 7.92
C ARG A 174 -10.37 -8.97 7.20
N ILE A 175 -11.10 -10.03 7.52
CA ILE A 175 -12.48 -10.24 7.05
C ILE A 175 -13.43 -9.38 7.90
N SER A 176 -14.22 -8.51 7.26
CA SER A 176 -14.93 -7.41 7.93
C SER A 176 -16.28 -7.79 8.55
N SER A 177 -16.95 -8.85 8.08
CA SER A 177 -18.28 -9.28 8.55
C SER A 177 -18.58 -10.73 8.13
N LYS A 178 -19.54 -11.39 8.79
CA LYS A 178 -20.16 -12.64 8.33
C LYS A 178 -20.65 -12.56 6.88
N ALA A 179 -21.10 -11.39 6.43
CA ALA A 179 -21.54 -11.14 5.06
C ALA A 179 -20.42 -11.27 3.99
N ALA A 180 -19.15 -11.32 4.42
CA ALA A 180 -18.02 -11.60 3.54
C ALA A 180 -17.77 -13.12 3.33
N ILE A 181 -18.47 -13.99 4.08
CA ILE A 181 -18.33 -15.44 3.98
C ILE A 181 -19.30 -15.97 2.92
N ILE A 182 -18.75 -16.60 1.89
CA ILE A 182 -19.48 -17.22 0.79
C ILE A 182 -19.47 -18.74 1.03
N LEU A 183 -20.64 -19.33 1.18
CA LEU A 183 -20.77 -20.79 1.20
C LEU A 183 -20.70 -21.35 -0.23
N LYS A 184 -19.80 -22.29 -0.46
CA LYS A 184 -19.75 -23.05 -1.70
C LYS A 184 -21.02 -23.89 -1.86
N SER A 185 -21.80 -23.61 -2.90
CA SER A 185 -23.00 -24.41 -3.24
C SER A 185 -22.62 -25.87 -3.56
N PRO A 186 -23.41 -26.88 -3.12
CA PRO A 186 -23.19 -28.28 -3.49
C PRO A 186 -23.13 -28.52 -5.01
N ALA A 187 -23.85 -27.72 -5.80
CA ALA A 187 -24.00 -27.88 -7.25
C ALA A 187 -22.82 -27.34 -8.09
N LYS A 188 -21.95 -26.51 -7.52
CA LYS A 188 -20.69 -26.06 -8.17
C LYS A 188 -19.51 -26.89 -7.64
N GLU A 189 -18.36 -26.83 -8.29
CA GLU A 189 -17.11 -27.38 -7.76
C GLU A 189 -15.98 -26.34 -7.77
N ILE A 190 -15.05 -26.44 -6.83
CA ILE A 190 -13.85 -25.60 -6.79
C ILE A 190 -12.84 -26.21 -7.76
N ARG A 191 -12.53 -25.50 -8.86
CA ARG A 191 -11.53 -25.97 -9.82
C ARG A 191 -10.15 -26.09 -9.17
N ARG A 192 -9.51 -27.22 -9.44
CA ARG A 192 -8.16 -27.56 -8.97
C ARG A 192 -7.32 -27.99 -10.18
N SER A 193 -6.03 -27.72 -10.12
CA SER A 193 -5.06 -28.21 -11.11
C SER A 193 -4.86 -29.72 -10.96
N ASP A 194 -4.15 -30.34 -11.92
CA ASP A 194 -3.72 -31.74 -11.83
C ASP A 194 -2.87 -32.04 -10.57
N LYS A 195 -2.32 -31.01 -9.92
CA LYS A 195 -1.58 -31.10 -8.65
C LYS A 195 -2.47 -30.93 -7.41
N GLY A 196 -3.79 -30.81 -7.58
CA GLY A 196 -4.76 -30.57 -6.51
C GLY A 196 -4.82 -29.12 -5.99
N SER A 197 -3.97 -28.21 -6.49
CA SER A 197 -3.95 -26.80 -6.07
C SER A 197 -5.17 -26.05 -6.58
N VAL A 198 -5.78 -25.19 -5.75
CA VAL A 198 -6.91 -24.34 -6.15
C VAL A 198 -6.52 -23.38 -7.27
N MET A 199 -7.37 -23.27 -8.29
CA MET A 199 -7.17 -22.37 -9.44
C MET A 199 -7.95 -21.07 -9.20
N ARG A 200 -7.34 -20.12 -8.47
CA ARG A 200 -8.07 -18.96 -7.89
C ARG A 200 -8.71 -18.03 -8.92
N LYS A 201 -8.14 -17.88 -10.13
CA LYS A 201 -8.72 -17.04 -11.20
C LYS A 201 -10.01 -17.66 -11.76
N GLU A 202 -9.95 -18.95 -12.00
CA GLU A 202 -11.04 -19.78 -12.52
C GLU A 202 -12.18 -19.87 -11.49
N VAL A 203 -11.84 -19.99 -10.20
CA VAL A 203 -12.82 -19.86 -9.10
C VAL A 203 -13.47 -18.47 -9.06
N GLN A 204 -12.70 -17.39 -9.29
CA GLN A 204 -13.24 -16.03 -9.35
C GLN A 204 -14.21 -15.85 -10.54
N GLU A 205 -14.04 -16.58 -11.63
CA GLU A 205 -14.97 -16.61 -12.77
C GLU A 205 -16.22 -17.45 -12.46
N ASP A 206 -16.05 -18.67 -11.93
CA ASP A 206 -17.16 -19.60 -11.64
C ASP A 206 -18.11 -19.10 -10.53
N PHE A 207 -17.58 -18.41 -9.54
CA PHE A 207 -18.33 -17.88 -8.38
C PHE A 207 -18.60 -16.37 -8.49
N LYS A 208 -18.44 -15.78 -9.69
CA LYS A 208 -18.58 -14.34 -9.92
C LYS A 208 -19.89 -13.75 -9.39
N SER A 209 -21.01 -14.46 -9.56
CA SER A 209 -22.34 -14.08 -9.05
C SER A 209 -22.38 -14.01 -7.52
N GLU A 210 -21.89 -15.04 -6.84
CA GLU A 210 -21.88 -15.16 -5.39
C GLU A 210 -20.89 -14.16 -4.75
N ILE A 211 -19.74 -13.95 -5.41
CA ILE A 211 -18.77 -12.92 -5.03
C ILE A 211 -19.40 -11.53 -5.12
N GLN A 212 -20.13 -11.23 -6.20
CA GLN A 212 -20.84 -9.95 -6.34
C GLN A 212 -21.92 -9.80 -5.26
N GLN A 213 -22.74 -10.82 -5.02
CA GLN A 213 -23.75 -10.82 -3.95
C GLN A 213 -23.14 -10.61 -2.56
N ALA A 214 -21.97 -11.18 -2.27
CA ALA A 214 -21.27 -10.95 -1.00
C ALA A 214 -20.79 -9.49 -0.85
N TYR A 215 -20.29 -8.86 -1.92
CA TYR A 215 -19.96 -7.44 -1.87
C TYR A 215 -21.21 -6.55 -1.73
N GLU A 216 -22.33 -6.89 -2.38
CA GLU A 216 -23.61 -6.19 -2.21
C GLU A 216 -24.20 -6.39 -0.80
N ALA A 217 -24.01 -7.57 -0.20
CA ALA A 217 -24.33 -7.87 1.19
C ALA A 217 -23.45 -7.06 2.16
N LEU A 218 -22.16 -6.92 1.89
CA LEU A 218 -21.24 -6.07 2.67
C LEU A 218 -21.57 -4.58 2.56
N GLU A 219 -22.11 -4.13 1.42
CA GLU A 219 -22.61 -2.75 1.27
C GLU A 219 -23.93 -2.52 2.02
N SER A 220 -24.81 -3.52 2.14
CA SER A 220 -26.10 -3.41 2.85
C SER A 220 -26.04 -3.73 4.36
N CYS A 221 -25.06 -4.53 4.80
CA CYS A 221 -24.83 -4.92 6.19
C CYS A 221 -24.08 -3.85 7.01
N ALA A 222 -23.74 -2.69 6.41
CA ALA A 222 -23.17 -1.56 7.15
C ALA A 222 -24.13 -1.06 8.24
N THR A 223 -23.58 -0.87 9.43
CA THR A 223 -24.27 -0.58 10.71
C THR A 223 -25.41 0.44 10.64
N THR A 224 -26.41 0.22 11.50
CA THR A 224 -27.65 0.97 11.71
C THR A 224 -27.49 2.43 12.18
N TRP A 225 -26.46 3.17 11.75
CA TRP A 225 -26.41 4.62 11.92
C TRP A 225 -27.52 5.26 11.07
N ILE A 226 -28.46 5.91 11.74
CA ILE A 226 -29.50 6.72 11.11
C ILE A 226 -28.96 8.15 11.09
N LEU A 227 -28.58 8.64 9.92
CA LEU A 227 -28.12 10.02 9.76
C LEU A 227 -29.33 10.94 9.60
N GLN A 228 -29.52 11.89 10.52
CA GLN A 228 -30.60 12.88 10.50
C GLN A 228 -30.12 14.21 9.90
N PRO A 229 -30.89 14.85 8.98
CA PRO A 229 -30.47 16.09 8.31
C PRO A 229 -30.10 17.25 9.25
N ASP A 230 -30.77 17.32 10.40
CA ASP A 230 -30.66 18.42 11.36
C ASP A 230 -29.37 18.34 12.20
N ASN A 231 -28.89 17.13 12.51
CA ASN A 231 -27.73 16.89 13.38
C ASN A 231 -26.52 16.26 12.67
N LEU A 232 -26.60 16.10 11.34
CA LEU A 232 -25.63 15.44 10.46
C LEU A 232 -24.15 15.81 10.71
N ASN A 233 -23.87 17.07 11.08
CA ASN A 233 -22.52 17.55 11.42
C ASN A 233 -21.89 16.77 12.57
N PHE A 234 -22.64 16.52 13.65
CA PHE A 234 -22.15 15.83 14.85
C PHE A 234 -22.20 14.31 14.67
N GLU A 235 -23.24 13.80 14.01
CA GLU A 235 -23.39 12.37 13.72
C GLU A 235 -22.28 11.84 12.80
N LEU A 236 -21.81 12.62 11.83
CA LEU A 236 -20.64 12.27 11.01
C LEU A 236 -19.35 12.27 11.83
N VAL A 237 -19.19 13.19 12.79
CA VAL A 237 -18.04 13.19 13.71
C VAL A 237 -18.04 11.92 14.56
N ASP A 238 -19.17 11.52 15.12
CA ASP A 238 -19.26 10.34 15.98
C ASP A 238 -19.19 9.01 15.19
N LEU A 239 -19.73 8.97 13.96
CA LEU A 239 -19.55 7.85 13.02
C LEU A 239 -18.08 7.70 12.60
N VAL A 240 -17.34 8.79 12.38
CA VAL A 240 -15.92 8.71 12.07
C VAL A 240 -15.10 8.31 13.30
N LYS A 241 -15.41 8.84 14.49
CA LYS A 241 -14.79 8.38 15.75
C LYS A 241 -14.99 6.87 15.96
N SER A 242 -16.18 6.31 15.68
CA SER A 242 -16.44 4.88 15.85
C SER A 242 -15.69 3.99 14.85
N LEU A 243 -15.42 4.53 13.64
CA LEU A 243 -14.54 3.89 12.66
C LEU A 243 -13.05 4.00 13.05
N LEU A 244 -12.65 5.06 13.78
CA LEU A 244 -11.28 5.28 14.28
C LEU A 244 -10.94 4.52 15.57
N THR A 245 -11.93 4.12 16.39
CA THR A 245 -11.66 3.37 17.64
C THR A 245 -10.96 2.03 17.38
N HIS A 246 -11.18 1.42 16.22
CA HIS A 246 -10.56 0.14 15.84
C HIS A 246 -9.11 0.28 15.32
N SER A 247 -8.66 1.49 14.99
CA SER A 247 -7.29 1.78 14.53
C SER A 247 -6.40 2.43 15.59
N GLY A 248 -6.82 2.38 16.87
CA GLY A 248 -6.02 2.82 18.03
C GLY A 248 -5.82 4.33 18.16
N ARG A 249 -6.49 5.14 17.32
CA ARG A 249 -6.42 6.61 17.33
C ARG A 249 -7.66 7.23 17.94
N ALA A 250 -7.90 6.94 19.22
CA ALA A 250 -8.97 7.56 20.00
C ALA A 250 -8.39 8.62 20.96
N ASN A 251 -8.13 9.83 20.45
CA ASN A 251 -8.33 11.11 21.16
C ASN A 251 -7.84 12.30 20.32
N ASP A 252 -8.78 13.16 19.93
CA ASP A 252 -8.86 14.55 20.39
C ASP A 252 -10.20 15.15 19.93
N ALA A 253 -10.50 16.39 20.33
CA ALA A 253 -11.77 17.05 20.05
C ALA A 253 -11.90 17.49 18.57
N LEU A 254 -12.21 16.54 17.68
CA LEU A 254 -12.42 16.78 16.24
C LEU A 254 -13.47 17.87 15.99
N GLY A 255 -13.01 18.98 15.39
CA GLY A 255 -13.84 20.11 14.97
C GLY A 255 -14.44 19.92 13.58
N LEU A 256 -15.55 20.61 13.31
CA LEU A 256 -16.29 20.48 12.04
C LEU A 256 -15.49 20.91 10.78
N LYS A 257 -14.34 21.57 10.96
CA LYS A 257 -13.45 22.02 9.88
C LYS A 257 -12.25 21.10 9.68
N ASP A 258 -12.04 20.12 10.55
CA ASP A 258 -10.84 19.28 10.54
C ASP A 258 -10.91 18.29 9.38
N ASP A 259 -9.74 17.97 8.80
CA ASP A 259 -9.63 16.99 7.72
C ASP A 259 -9.67 15.57 8.30
N MET A 260 -10.63 14.79 7.82
CA MET A 260 -10.92 13.44 8.30
C MET A 260 -9.77 12.47 8.04
N PHE A 261 -8.99 12.68 6.97
CA PHE A 261 -7.83 11.86 6.63
C PHE A 261 -6.61 12.19 7.48
N GLU A 262 -6.43 13.45 7.86
CA GLU A 262 -5.40 13.86 8.84
C GLU A 262 -5.73 13.37 10.25
N ALA A 263 -7.02 13.36 10.62
CA ALA A 263 -7.54 12.70 11.83
C ALA A 263 -7.30 11.18 11.86
N GLY A 264 -6.91 10.57 10.73
CA GLY A 264 -6.54 9.15 10.63
C GLY A 264 -7.53 8.26 9.89
N LEU A 265 -8.54 8.83 9.21
CA LEU A 265 -9.40 8.04 8.32
C LEU A 265 -8.58 7.55 7.13
N ASP A 266 -8.44 6.24 6.99
CA ASP A 266 -7.71 5.61 5.88
C ASP A 266 -8.65 5.20 4.72
N SER A 267 -8.08 4.54 3.70
CA SER A 267 -8.85 4.04 2.55
C SER A 267 -9.96 3.05 2.95
N LEU A 268 -9.77 2.24 3.98
CA LEU A 268 -10.73 1.24 4.46
C LEU A 268 -11.85 1.89 5.28
N GLY A 269 -11.48 2.78 6.19
CA GLY A 269 -12.40 3.65 6.93
C GLY A 269 -13.26 4.49 5.99
N THR A 270 -12.69 5.00 4.90
CA THR A 270 -13.41 5.76 3.87
C THR A 270 -14.46 4.89 3.15
N VAL A 271 -14.13 3.64 2.81
CA VAL A 271 -15.10 2.69 2.24
C VAL A 271 -16.22 2.39 3.24
N ARG A 272 -15.89 2.13 4.51
CA ARG A 272 -16.86 1.84 5.58
C ARG A 272 -17.79 3.02 5.85
N LEU A 273 -17.24 4.24 5.93
CA LEU A 273 -18.00 5.48 6.04
C LEU A 273 -18.95 5.66 4.84
N THR A 274 -18.46 5.44 3.62
CA THR A 274 -19.28 5.54 2.41
C THR A 274 -20.45 4.54 2.43
N ARG A 275 -20.22 3.29 2.88
CA ARG A 275 -21.28 2.30 3.05
C ARG A 275 -22.30 2.73 4.11
N ALA A 276 -21.86 3.22 5.26
CA ALA A 276 -22.74 3.73 6.31
C ALA A 276 -23.61 4.92 5.83
N ILE A 277 -23.02 5.85 5.08
CA ILE A 277 -23.75 6.96 4.44
C ILE A 277 -24.78 6.42 3.43
N ASN A 278 -24.40 5.50 2.54
CA ASN A 278 -25.35 4.89 1.58
C ASN A 278 -26.50 4.15 2.29
N ALA A 279 -26.22 3.43 3.38
CA ALA A 279 -27.23 2.74 4.18
C ALA A 279 -28.22 3.72 4.84
N ALA A 280 -27.73 4.87 5.32
CA ALA A 280 -28.59 5.94 5.86
C ALA A 280 -29.45 6.60 4.76
N VAL A 281 -28.85 6.99 3.64
CA VAL A 281 -29.58 7.62 2.51
C VAL A 281 -30.66 6.68 1.96
N ARG A 282 -30.40 5.37 1.85
CA ARG A 282 -31.38 4.36 1.43
C ARG A 282 -32.55 4.16 2.40
N LYS A 283 -32.44 4.55 3.67
CA LYS A 283 -33.54 4.48 4.65
C LYS A 283 -34.44 5.72 4.64
N VAL A 284 -33.93 6.86 4.18
CA VAL A 284 -34.65 8.14 4.17
C VAL A 284 -35.33 8.40 2.82
N SER A 285 -34.72 7.99 1.71
CA SER A 285 -35.27 8.21 0.37
C SER A 285 -36.33 7.17 -0.02
N THR A 286 -37.49 7.63 -0.48
CA THR A 286 -38.58 6.79 -1.02
C THR A 286 -38.39 6.44 -2.51
N VAL A 287 -37.49 7.15 -3.21
CA VAL A 287 -37.08 6.89 -4.59
C VAL A 287 -35.64 6.36 -4.58
N THR A 288 -35.27 5.48 -5.51
CA THR A 288 -33.91 4.90 -5.62
C THR A 288 -32.83 5.98 -5.56
N PRO A 289 -32.09 6.12 -4.45
CA PRO A 289 -31.18 7.25 -4.28
C PRO A 289 -29.86 7.04 -5.04
N PRO A 290 -29.17 8.13 -5.42
CA PRO A 290 -27.86 8.04 -6.04
C PRO A 290 -26.86 7.32 -5.11
N THR A 291 -26.22 6.26 -5.61
CA THR A 291 -25.22 5.52 -4.83
C THR A 291 -23.91 6.31 -4.75
N ILE A 292 -23.59 6.77 -3.54
CA ILE A 292 -22.39 7.55 -3.24
C ILE A 292 -21.18 6.62 -3.31
N LYS A 293 -20.16 7.03 -4.08
CA LYS A 293 -18.89 6.29 -4.21
C LYS A 293 -17.85 6.85 -3.24
N PRO A 294 -16.82 6.07 -2.84
CA PRO A 294 -15.79 6.57 -1.91
C PRO A 294 -15.12 7.88 -2.35
N ASP A 295 -15.01 8.10 -3.66
CA ASP A 295 -14.54 9.35 -4.29
C ASP A 295 -15.27 10.61 -3.78
N PHE A 296 -16.55 10.50 -3.42
CA PHE A 296 -17.32 11.62 -2.85
C PHE A 296 -16.78 12.09 -1.49
N VAL A 297 -16.36 11.14 -0.63
CA VAL A 297 -15.74 11.46 0.66
C VAL A 297 -14.36 12.10 0.44
N TYR A 298 -13.56 11.58 -0.49
CA TYR A 298 -12.27 12.21 -0.86
C TYR A 298 -12.44 13.64 -1.42
N ARG A 299 -13.54 13.94 -2.11
CA ARG A 299 -13.88 15.30 -2.59
C ARG A 299 -14.39 16.24 -1.48
N LYS A 300 -14.82 15.71 -0.33
CA LYS A 300 -15.40 16.47 0.79
C LYS A 300 -14.72 16.06 2.11
N PRO A 301 -13.43 16.41 2.29
CA PRO A 301 -12.57 15.81 3.32
C PRO A 301 -12.81 16.33 4.74
N THR A 302 -13.66 17.33 4.95
CA THR A 302 -14.00 17.85 6.28
C THR A 302 -15.46 17.58 6.61
N PHE A 303 -15.75 17.39 7.91
CA PHE A 303 -17.10 17.08 8.40
C PHE A 303 -18.16 18.05 7.89
N LYS A 304 -17.88 19.36 7.91
CA LYS A 304 -18.78 20.38 7.37
C LYS A 304 -19.00 20.23 5.87
N LEU A 305 -17.94 20.05 5.07
CA LEU A 305 -18.08 19.90 3.61
C LEU A 305 -18.86 18.64 3.24
N LEU A 306 -18.69 17.56 4.01
CA LEU A 306 -19.42 16.31 3.83
C LEU A 306 -20.89 16.47 4.23
N ALA A 307 -21.18 17.04 5.40
CA ALA A 307 -22.54 17.30 5.86
C ALA A 307 -23.32 18.23 4.92
N ASP A 308 -22.71 19.34 4.49
CA ASP A 308 -23.36 20.31 3.60
C ASP A 308 -23.61 19.72 2.19
N ALA A 309 -22.80 18.75 1.74
CA ALA A 309 -23.03 18.00 0.50
C ALA A 309 -24.02 16.83 0.65
N LEU A 310 -24.19 16.26 1.85
CA LEU A 310 -25.12 15.17 2.13
C LEU A 310 -26.53 15.65 2.50
N ARG A 311 -26.68 16.85 3.08
CA ARG A 311 -27.97 17.45 3.43
C ARG A 311 -28.99 17.46 2.27
N PRO A 312 -28.64 17.91 1.05
CA PRO A 312 -29.55 17.87 -0.10
C PRO A 312 -30.01 16.44 -0.45
N LEU A 313 -29.08 15.47 -0.40
CA LEU A 313 -29.35 14.07 -0.72
C LEU A 313 -30.27 13.39 0.31
N LEU A 314 -30.09 13.70 1.60
CA LEU A 314 -30.98 13.24 2.67
C LEU A 314 -32.35 13.95 2.66
N MET A 315 -32.45 15.13 2.04
CA MET A 315 -33.71 15.85 1.81
C MET A 315 -34.37 15.53 0.45
N GLY A 316 -33.88 14.52 -0.27
CA GLY A 316 -34.47 14.09 -1.55
C GLY A 316 -34.31 15.08 -2.71
N LYS A 317 -33.31 15.96 -2.67
CA LYS A 317 -32.99 16.89 -3.77
C LYS A 317 -31.92 16.29 -4.68
N ASP A 318 -32.29 16.03 -5.92
CA ASP A 318 -31.50 15.29 -6.91
C ASP A 318 -30.42 16.14 -7.62
N GLU A 319 -29.73 17.01 -6.88
CA GLU A 319 -28.63 17.83 -7.39
C GLU A 319 -27.29 17.41 -6.78
N LEU A 320 -26.54 16.61 -7.54
CA LEU A 320 -25.10 16.50 -7.37
C LEU A 320 -24.45 17.77 -7.96
N PRO A 321 -23.68 18.56 -7.18
CA PRO A 321 -23.05 19.77 -7.70
C PRO A 321 -22.10 19.47 -8.86
N VAL A 322 -22.33 20.14 -9.99
CA VAL A 322 -21.55 20.02 -11.23
C VAL A 322 -20.16 20.67 -11.08
N LEU A 323 -19.18 20.12 -11.82
CA LEU A 323 -17.75 20.44 -11.86
C LEU A 323 -17.30 21.79 -11.26
N GLU A 324 -16.43 21.72 -10.25
CA GLU A 324 -15.54 22.83 -9.91
C GLU A 324 -14.39 22.99 -10.94
N GLN A 325 -13.74 24.16 -10.90
CA GLN A 325 -12.80 24.65 -11.90
C GLN A 325 -11.64 23.71 -12.24
N GLY A 326 -11.14 23.81 -13.48
CA GLY A 326 -10.03 22.99 -13.99
C GLY A 326 -8.81 22.99 -13.07
N ARG A 327 -8.39 21.78 -12.67
CA ARG A 327 -7.29 21.47 -11.75
C ARG A 327 -5.98 22.24 -12.01
N GLU A 328 -5.66 22.54 -13.27
CA GLU A 328 -4.53 23.39 -13.67
C GLU A 328 -4.58 24.79 -13.04
N VAL A 329 -5.76 25.41 -12.98
CA VAL A 329 -5.98 26.74 -12.37
C VAL A 329 -5.82 26.67 -10.86
N GLN A 330 -6.30 25.61 -10.22
CA GLN A 330 -6.12 25.39 -8.78
C GLN A 330 -4.64 25.15 -8.43
N MET A 331 -3.93 24.33 -9.22
CA MET A 331 -2.49 24.10 -9.07
C MET A 331 -1.67 25.38 -9.28
N ARG A 332 -1.98 26.18 -10.31
CA ARG A 332 -1.31 27.47 -10.55
C ARG A 332 -1.61 28.48 -9.46
N SER A 333 -2.84 28.58 -8.98
CA SER A 333 -3.23 29.47 -7.88
C SER A 333 -2.43 29.14 -6.61
N MET A 334 -2.45 27.87 -6.20
CA MET A 334 -1.66 27.36 -5.07
C MET A 334 -0.16 27.58 -5.24
N LEU A 335 0.39 27.34 -6.44
CA LEU A 335 1.82 27.56 -6.69
C LEU A 335 2.20 29.05 -6.68
N SER A 336 1.33 29.92 -7.21
CA SER A 336 1.58 31.37 -7.33
C SER A 336 1.61 32.11 -5.99
N SER A 337 0.98 31.57 -4.94
CA SER A 337 1.07 32.14 -3.58
C SER A 337 2.38 31.79 -2.85
N PHE A 338 3.25 30.97 -3.43
CA PHE A 338 4.44 30.42 -2.75
C PHE A 338 5.77 30.61 -3.49
N LEU A 339 5.80 31.33 -4.61
CA LEU A 339 7.02 31.52 -5.42
C LEU A 339 7.44 32.99 -5.49
N ASP A 340 8.44 33.34 -4.69
CA ASP A 340 9.30 34.52 -4.88
C ASP A 340 10.73 34.22 -4.35
N THR A 341 11.74 34.94 -4.86
CA THR A 341 13.19 34.92 -4.53
C THR A 341 14.10 33.86 -5.21
N HIS A 342 15.43 34.10 -5.15
CA HIS A 342 16.43 33.71 -6.16
C HIS A 342 17.54 32.74 -5.65
N PRO A 343 18.30 32.05 -6.54
CA PRO A 343 19.30 31.03 -6.17
C PRO A 343 20.78 31.44 -6.40
N ALA A 344 21.73 30.79 -5.71
CA ALA A 344 23.05 30.30 -6.23
C ALA A 344 24.00 29.73 -5.12
N GLU A 345 24.79 28.68 -5.44
CA GLU A 345 26.18 28.20 -5.07
C GLU A 345 26.83 28.06 -3.65
N MET A 346 27.04 26.83 -3.17
CA MET A 346 27.65 26.47 -1.86
C MET A 346 29.12 26.91 -1.57
N ALA A 347 29.38 27.30 -0.32
CA ALA A 347 30.67 27.12 0.38
C ALA A 347 30.49 26.12 1.55
N GLY A 348 31.59 25.56 2.08
CA GLY A 348 31.52 24.34 2.90
C GLY A 348 32.26 24.35 4.25
N ASP A 349 31.70 23.57 5.16
CA ASP A 349 32.41 22.58 6.00
C ASP A 349 31.56 21.27 5.95
N GLY A 350 31.96 20.18 6.59
CA GLY A 350 31.32 18.86 6.49
C GLY A 350 29.78 18.87 6.60
N ALA A 351 29.07 18.18 5.68
CA ALA A 351 27.65 18.43 5.45
C ALA A 351 26.76 18.08 6.66
N VAL A 352 25.96 19.05 7.12
CA VAL A 352 24.82 18.82 8.02
C VAL A 352 23.55 18.68 7.18
N VAL A 353 22.92 17.51 7.26
CA VAL A 353 21.80 17.12 6.40
C VAL A 353 20.52 16.98 7.22
N LEU A 354 19.52 17.79 6.93
CA LEU A 354 18.17 17.62 7.47
C LEU A 354 17.41 16.61 6.61
N LEU A 355 16.92 15.53 7.22
CA LEU A 355 16.23 14.44 6.55
C LEU A 355 14.81 14.31 7.10
N THR A 356 13.85 14.20 6.19
CA THR A 356 12.42 14.01 6.52
C THR A 356 11.94 12.68 5.92
N GLY A 357 10.98 12.02 6.56
CA GLY A 357 10.44 10.75 6.05
C GLY A 357 11.42 9.57 6.20
N TYR A 358 12.38 9.68 7.10
CA TYR A 358 13.46 8.71 7.33
C TYR A 358 12.98 7.33 7.83
N THR A 359 11.75 7.23 8.35
CA THR A 359 11.09 5.95 8.71
C THR A 359 10.34 5.31 7.53
N GLY A 360 10.30 5.94 6.35
CA GLY A 360 9.68 5.38 5.15
C GLY A 360 10.64 4.46 4.38
N SER A 361 10.11 3.62 3.47
CA SER A 361 10.87 2.60 2.74
C SER A 361 12.15 3.13 2.08
N LEU A 362 12.07 4.24 1.35
CA LEU A 362 13.27 4.92 0.81
C LEU A 362 14.10 5.60 1.90
N GLY A 363 13.45 6.22 2.87
CA GLY A 363 14.08 7.02 3.92
C GLY A 363 15.04 6.25 4.81
N VAL A 364 14.73 4.99 5.12
CA VAL A 364 15.59 4.12 5.94
C VAL A 364 16.94 3.87 5.25
N HIS A 365 16.92 3.58 3.94
CA HIS A 365 18.15 3.38 3.16
C HIS A 365 18.92 4.68 2.95
N VAL A 366 18.24 5.82 2.75
CA VAL A 366 18.87 7.14 2.64
C VAL A 366 19.54 7.54 3.95
N LEU A 367 18.89 7.34 5.11
CA LEU A 367 19.47 7.61 6.43
C LEU A 367 20.74 6.79 6.65
N ARG A 368 20.72 5.49 6.33
CA ARG A 368 21.91 4.62 6.38
C ARG A 368 23.06 5.18 5.54
N GLN A 369 22.79 5.56 4.28
CA GLN A 369 23.84 6.09 3.40
C GLN A 369 24.41 7.42 3.90
N LEU A 370 23.56 8.33 4.37
CA LEU A 370 23.99 9.62 4.92
C LEU A 370 24.83 9.44 6.18
N ALA A 371 24.38 8.63 7.15
CA ALA A 371 25.08 8.46 8.41
C ALA A 371 26.43 7.73 8.24
N THR A 372 26.52 6.74 7.34
CA THR A 372 27.78 6.04 7.00
C THR A 372 28.75 6.92 6.19
N SER A 373 28.30 8.04 5.62
CA SER A 373 29.15 8.90 4.80
C SER A 373 30.14 9.73 5.63
N ASN A 374 31.42 9.70 5.26
CA ASN A 374 32.45 10.58 5.84
C ASN A 374 32.32 12.05 5.38
N ARG A 375 31.50 12.32 4.34
CA ARG A 375 31.18 13.69 3.90
C ARG A 375 30.06 14.34 4.72
N VAL A 376 29.32 13.54 5.49
CA VAL A 376 28.22 14.00 6.34
C VAL A 376 28.71 14.05 7.77
N HIS A 377 28.70 15.25 8.34
CA HIS A 377 29.06 15.49 9.73
C HIS A 377 27.90 15.11 10.67
N ARG A 378 26.66 15.47 10.30
CA ARG A 378 25.46 15.20 11.10
C ARG A 378 24.22 15.02 10.23
N VAL A 379 23.31 14.12 10.64
CA VAL A 379 21.98 13.97 10.06
C VAL A 379 20.92 14.33 11.09
N ILE A 380 20.04 15.26 10.75
CA ILE A 380 18.97 15.72 11.64
C ILE A 380 17.63 15.24 11.07
N CYS A 381 17.00 14.34 11.80
CA CYS A 381 15.88 13.54 11.35
C CYS A 381 14.56 14.11 11.89
N LEU A 382 13.83 14.84 11.05
CA LEU A 382 12.50 15.39 11.37
C LEU A 382 11.39 14.37 11.06
N ASN A 383 10.49 14.13 12.01
CA ASN A 383 9.28 13.33 11.81
C ASN A 383 8.13 13.85 12.67
N ARG A 384 6.89 13.54 12.31
CA ARG A 384 5.75 13.76 13.19
C ARG A 384 5.88 12.90 14.45
N ALA A 385 5.57 13.47 15.62
CA ALA A 385 5.41 12.70 16.85
C ALA A 385 4.35 11.60 16.65
N VAL A 386 4.57 10.44 17.27
CA VAL A 386 3.64 9.31 17.22
C VAL A 386 3.41 8.80 18.65
N TYR A 387 2.15 8.51 18.96
CA TYR A 387 1.74 7.97 20.24
C TYR A 387 1.26 6.52 20.04
N ARG A 388 1.62 5.63 20.97
CA ARG A 388 1.16 4.24 21.08
C ARG A 388 0.70 4.06 22.52
N ASP A 389 -0.53 3.58 22.73
CA ASP A 389 -1.15 3.39 24.04
C ASP A 389 -1.13 4.67 24.92
N GLY A 390 -1.35 5.84 24.29
CA GLY A 390 -1.28 7.16 24.92
C GLY A 390 0.14 7.67 25.22
N MET A 391 1.17 6.84 25.10
CA MET A 391 2.57 7.23 25.33
C MET A 391 3.26 7.67 24.04
N ARG A 392 4.06 8.75 24.11
CA ARG A 392 4.89 9.21 22.99
C ARG A 392 5.99 8.19 22.71
N LEU A 393 5.95 7.58 21.52
CA LEU A 393 6.91 6.56 21.11
C LEU A 393 8.23 7.22 20.71
N SER A 394 9.34 6.76 21.29
CA SER A 394 10.66 7.34 21.01
C SER A 394 11.00 7.28 19.50
N PRO A 395 11.50 8.36 18.89
CA PRO A 395 12.00 8.36 17.51
C PRO A 395 13.05 7.27 17.25
N SER A 396 13.91 6.97 18.23
CA SER A 396 14.92 5.90 18.10
C SER A 396 14.30 4.50 18.02
N VAL A 397 13.23 4.24 18.79
CA VAL A 397 12.47 2.97 18.73
C VAL A 397 11.75 2.85 17.39
N ARG A 398 11.11 3.92 16.93
CA ARG A 398 10.48 3.96 15.59
C ARG A 398 11.47 3.71 14.47
N GLN A 399 12.69 4.23 14.58
CA GLN A 399 13.72 3.95 13.60
C GLN A 399 14.24 2.52 13.67
N ALA A 400 14.35 1.93 14.87
CA ALA A 400 14.69 0.51 15.02
C ALA A 400 13.61 -0.40 14.40
N GLU A 401 12.33 -0.11 14.62
CA GLU A 401 11.20 -0.81 13.97
C GLU A 401 11.29 -0.69 12.43
N ALA A 402 11.49 0.53 11.90
CA ALA A 402 11.60 0.76 10.46
C ALA A 402 12.85 0.10 9.83
N ASN A 403 13.98 0.10 10.54
CA ASN A 403 15.20 -0.61 10.16
C ASN A 403 14.96 -2.13 10.06
N ALA A 404 14.29 -2.72 11.06
CA ALA A 404 14.00 -4.15 11.10
C ALA A 404 13.10 -4.57 9.92
N VAL A 405 12.01 -3.83 9.67
CA VAL A 405 11.11 -4.07 8.53
C VAL A 405 11.83 -3.94 7.18
N ALA A 406 12.81 -3.04 7.07
CA ALA A 406 13.59 -2.85 5.84
C ALA A 406 14.82 -3.79 5.70
N GLY A 407 15.07 -4.69 6.67
CA GLY A 407 16.27 -5.53 6.68
C GLY A 407 17.59 -4.75 6.82
N VAL A 408 17.55 -3.55 7.42
CA VAL A 408 18.69 -2.62 7.49
C VAL A 408 19.38 -2.70 8.84
N SER A 409 20.64 -3.14 8.84
CA SER A 409 21.54 -3.05 9.99
C SER A 409 22.52 -1.87 9.84
N VAL A 410 22.73 -1.15 10.95
CA VAL A 410 23.60 0.03 11.05
C VAL A 410 24.43 -0.08 12.35
N PRO A 411 25.77 -0.02 12.31
CA PRO A 411 26.61 -0.09 13.50
C PRO A 411 26.29 0.99 14.54
N VAL A 412 26.43 0.67 15.83
CA VAL A 412 26.02 1.56 16.94
C VAL A 412 26.66 2.95 16.85
N HIS A 413 27.96 3.03 16.58
CA HIS A 413 28.72 4.30 16.47
C HIS A 413 28.22 5.24 15.35
N ILE A 414 27.51 4.73 14.34
CA ILE A 414 26.98 5.56 13.26
C ILE A 414 25.79 6.42 13.73
N TRP A 415 25.08 5.99 14.78
CA TRP A 415 23.97 6.75 15.37
C TRP A 415 24.44 7.99 16.14
N GLU A 416 25.72 8.11 16.49
CA GLU A 416 26.29 9.32 17.12
C GLU A 416 26.19 10.55 16.21
N LYS A 417 26.13 10.36 14.89
CA LYS A 417 25.89 11.42 13.90
C LYS A 417 24.40 11.75 13.70
N VAL A 418 23.48 10.98 14.28
CA VAL A 418 22.04 11.06 13.98
C VAL A 418 21.30 11.69 15.15
N GLU A 419 20.64 12.81 14.88
CA GLU A 419 19.83 13.54 15.84
C GLU A 419 18.36 13.41 15.44
N PHE A 420 17.45 13.09 16.36
CA PHE A 420 16.01 12.99 16.08
C PHE A 420 15.25 14.15 16.71
N LEU A 421 14.42 14.83 15.92
CA LEU A 421 13.51 15.87 16.39
C LEU A 421 12.08 15.53 15.97
N ASP A 422 11.14 15.65 16.90
CA ASP A 422 9.72 15.61 16.56
C ASP A 422 9.30 16.99 16.02
N ALA A 423 8.70 16.98 14.85
CA ALA A 423 8.36 18.15 14.04
C ALA A 423 6.91 18.06 13.57
N ASN A 424 6.20 19.18 13.54
CA ASN A 424 4.92 19.29 12.85
C ASN A 424 5.09 20.19 11.63
N MET A 425 5.20 19.58 10.45
CA MET A 425 5.36 20.29 9.16
C MET A 425 4.17 21.19 8.78
N GLN A 426 3.05 21.11 9.51
CA GLN A 426 1.88 21.97 9.35
C GLN A 426 1.90 23.18 10.30
N ALA A 427 2.78 23.18 11.30
CA ALA A 427 2.93 24.26 12.28
C ALA A 427 4.02 25.26 11.86
N PRO A 428 3.94 26.52 12.35
CA PRO A 428 5.04 27.48 12.25
C PRO A 428 6.35 26.91 12.80
N ASP A 429 7.48 27.39 12.29
CA ASP A 429 8.83 26.95 12.67
C ASP A 429 8.99 25.41 12.62
N LEU A 430 8.31 24.74 11.66
CA LEU A 430 8.24 23.28 11.50
C LEU A 430 7.76 22.52 12.76
N GLY A 431 7.15 23.20 13.73
CA GLY A 431 6.72 22.63 15.00
C GLY A 431 7.84 22.12 15.92
N ILE A 432 9.11 22.36 15.59
CA ILE A 432 10.27 22.00 16.44
C ILE A 432 10.57 23.03 17.54
N GLY A 433 9.93 24.20 17.48
CA GLY A 433 10.12 25.29 18.42
C GLY A 433 11.27 26.23 18.05
N LYS A 434 11.18 27.48 18.52
CA LYS A 434 12.05 28.59 18.08
C LYS A 434 13.54 28.37 18.32
N GLN A 435 13.90 27.75 19.45
CA GLN A 435 15.31 27.50 19.79
C GLN A 435 15.94 26.52 18.80
N ASP A 436 15.26 25.41 18.51
CA ASP A 436 15.73 24.44 17.52
C ASP A 436 15.67 24.99 16.10
N PHE A 437 14.66 25.77 15.74
CA PHE A 437 14.60 26.43 14.42
C PHE A 437 15.80 27.37 14.20
N VAL A 438 16.10 28.27 15.15
CA VAL A 438 17.29 29.15 15.08
C VAL A 438 18.59 28.35 15.07
N ARG A 439 18.66 27.24 15.83
CA ARG A 439 19.81 26.33 15.82
C ARG A 439 20.02 25.70 14.44
N LEU A 440 18.96 25.20 13.79
CA LEU A 440 19.04 24.65 12.43
C LEU A 440 19.46 25.70 11.39
N VAL A 441 18.90 26.92 11.49
CA VAL A 441 19.27 28.06 10.64
C VAL A 441 20.79 28.31 10.67
N GLY A 442 21.45 28.14 11.82
CA GLY A 442 22.88 28.38 11.96
C GLY A 442 23.82 27.39 11.24
N PHE A 443 23.36 26.21 10.80
CA PHE A 443 24.27 25.18 10.25
C PHE A 443 23.70 24.23 9.20
N VAL A 444 22.40 24.25 8.87
CA VAL A 444 21.84 23.30 7.89
C VAL A 444 22.39 23.58 6.49
N THR A 445 23.06 22.57 5.90
CA THR A 445 23.69 22.68 4.57
C THR A 445 22.88 21.99 3.46
N HIS A 446 22.08 20.98 3.83
CA HIS A 446 21.27 20.20 2.90
C HIS A 446 19.94 19.84 3.56
N ILE A 447 18.88 19.82 2.77
CA ILE A 447 17.55 19.36 3.15
C ILE A 447 17.16 18.26 2.17
N VAL A 448 16.79 17.08 2.67
CA VAL A 448 16.32 15.95 1.88
C VAL A 448 14.87 15.66 2.26
N HIS A 449 13.95 16.06 1.39
CA HIS A 449 12.52 15.93 1.60
C HIS A 449 11.96 14.65 0.95
N LEU A 450 11.70 13.63 1.80
CA LEU A 450 11.08 12.35 1.40
C LEU A 450 9.71 12.14 2.06
N ALA A 451 9.27 13.03 2.96
CA ALA A 451 8.04 12.91 3.72
C ALA A 451 6.80 13.34 2.90
N TRP A 452 6.37 12.48 1.97
CA TRP A 452 5.17 12.68 1.16
C TRP A 452 4.18 11.50 1.31
N PRO A 453 2.86 11.72 1.51
CA PRO A 453 1.90 10.64 1.62
C PRO A 453 1.67 9.97 0.25
N MET A 454 1.78 8.64 0.22
CA MET A 454 1.65 7.84 -1.00
C MET A 454 0.19 7.37 -1.23
N ASP A 455 -0.76 8.30 -1.21
CA ASP A 455 -2.16 8.03 -1.54
C ASP A 455 -2.59 8.81 -2.79
N PHE A 456 -2.68 8.11 -3.92
CA PHE A 456 -3.07 8.66 -5.22
C PHE A 456 -4.56 9.02 -5.32
N LYS A 457 -5.39 8.75 -4.30
CA LYS A 457 -6.83 9.06 -4.26
C LYS A 457 -7.15 10.35 -3.52
N ARG A 458 -6.19 10.89 -2.76
CA ARG A 458 -6.32 12.21 -2.11
C ARG A 458 -6.59 13.33 -3.12
N SER A 459 -7.45 14.26 -2.74
CA SER A 459 -7.69 15.50 -3.50
C SER A 459 -6.45 16.41 -3.48
N LEU A 460 -6.31 17.32 -4.44
CA LEU A 460 -5.23 18.33 -4.44
C LEU A 460 -5.20 19.14 -3.15
N LYS A 461 -6.37 19.50 -2.61
CA LYS A 461 -6.48 20.26 -1.37
C LYS A 461 -5.94 19.47 -0.16
N SER A 462 -6.11 18.15 -0.15
CA SER A 462 -5.54 17.26 0.87
C SER A 462 -4.00 17.13 0.80
N PHE A 463 -3.34 17.78 -0.17
CA PHE A 463 -1.89 17.96 -0.22
C PHE A 463 -1.43 19.37 0.20
N GLU A 464 -2.34 20.32 0.44
CA GLU A 464 -2.03 21.69 0.89
C GLU A 464 -1.08 21.71 2.11
N PRO A 465 -1.25 20.89 3.16
CA PRO A 465 -0.33 20.87 4.30
C PRO A 465 1.07 20.30 3.97
N HIS A 466 1.18 19.47 2.93
CA HIS A 466 2.46 18.92 2.47
C HIS A 466 3.21 19.89 1.56
N VAL A 467 2.48 20.65 0.74
CA VAL A 467 3.02 21.80 -0.01
C VAL A 467 3.49 22.89 0.95
N GLN A 468 2.69 23.21 1.98
CA GLN A 468 3.08 24.13 3.05
C GLN A 468 4.33 23.64 3.81
N GLY A 469 4.38 22.36 4.18
CA GLY A 469 5.58 21.76 4.78
C GLY A 469 6.82 21.85 3.89
N THR A 470 6.66 21.68 2.58
CA THR A 470 7.74 21.89 1.61
C THR A 470 8.18 23.37 1.57
N LYS A 471 7.23 24.31 1.60
CA LYS A 471 7.54 25.75 1.68
C LYS A 471 8.31 26.09 2.95
N LEU A 472 7.90 25.59 4.11
CA LEU A 472 8.60 25.84 5.39
C LEU A 472 10.03 25.28 5.41
N LEU A 473 10.31 24.19 4.68
CA LEU A 473 11.66 23.70 4.47
C LEU A 473 12.48 24.61 3.53
N THR A 474 11.86 25.19 2.50
CA THR A 474 12.49 26.22 1.66
C THR A 474 12.78 27.49 2.46
N ASP A 475 11.83 27.94 3.30
CA ASP A 475 11.98 29.10 4.18
C ASP A 475 13.14 28.89 5.17
N LEU A 476 13.30 27.68 5.72
CA LEU A 476 14.45 27.32 6.55
C LEU A 476 15.79 27.41 5.78
N ALA A 477 15.82 26.97 4.51
CA ALA A 477 17.01 27.07 3.67
C ALA A 477 17.36 28.53 3.34
N ILE A 478 16.36 29.38 3.08
CA ILE A 478 16.54 30.83 2.86
C ILE A 478 17.06 31.49 4.14
N ALA A 479 16.41 31.25 5.29
CA ALA A 479 16.83 31.83 6.56
C ALA A 479 18.26 31.42 6.95
N ALA A 480 18.67 30.17 6.69
CA ALA A 480 20.03 29.70 6.90
C ALA A 480 21.06 30.38 5.96
N HIS A 481 20.67 30.67 4.72
CA HIS A 481 21.49 31.45 3.79
C HIS A 481 21.67 32.90 4.28
N GLU A 482 20.57 33.57 4.64
CA GLU A 482 20.55 34.95 5.14
C GLU A 482 21.35 35.11 6.44
N ALA A 483 21.10 34.25 7.44
CA ALA A 483 21.78 34.28 8.74
C ALA A 483 23.30 34.07 8.63
N SER A 484 23.77 33.39 7.58
CA SER A 484 25.18 33.18 7.30
C SER A 484 25.86 34.33 6.52
N GLY A 485 25.14 35.42 6.22
CA GLY A 485 25.62 36.48 5.33
C GLY A 485 25.89 36.01 3.90
N GLY A 486 25.23 34.93 3.47
CA GLY A 486 25.40 34.31 2.17
C GLY A 486 26.54 33.27 2.05
N ALA A 487 27.22 32.95 3.15
CA ALA A 487 28.31 31.96 3.18
C ALA A 487 27.79 30.52 3.07
N LEU A 488 26.80 30.14 3.89
CA LEU A 488 26.07 28.89 3.75
C LEU A 488 25.04 29.05 2.63
N ARG A 489 24.96 28.07 1.72
CA ARG A 489 23.96 28.11 0.64
C ARG A 489 23.25 26.76 0.56
N PRO A 490 22.19 26.56 1.38
CA PRO A 490 21.64 25.23 1.62
C PRO A 490 20.95 24.65 0.38
N ARG A 491 21.07 23.34 0.18
CA ARG A 491 20.46 22.65 -0.96
C ARG A 491 19.25 21.83 -0.54
N LEU A 492 18.08 22.15 -1.09
CA LEU A 492 16.88 21.33 -0.94
C LEU A 492 16.77 20.30 -2.08
N LEU A 493 16.68 19.02 -1.72
CA LEU A 493 16.42 17.90 -2.61
C LEU A 493 15.02 17.35 -2.31
N PHE A 494 14.12 17.41 -3.29
CA PHE A 494 12.75 16.88 -3.22
C PHE A 494 12.62 15.59 -4.02
N ALA A 495 12.10 14.52 -3.41
CA ALA A 495 11.91 13.23 -4.08
C ALA A 495 10.52 13.07 -4.72
N SER A 496 10.36 13.55 -5.96
CA SER A 496 9.15 13.33 -6.76
C SER A 496 9.11 11.94 -7.42
N SER A 497 8.16 11.66 -8.33
CA SER A 497 8.01 10.39 -9.06
C SER A 497 7.85 10.63 -10.57
N ILE A 498 8.32 9.67 -11.35
CA ILE A 498 7.98 9.54 -12.78
C ILE A 498 6.46 9.48 -13.04
N ALA A 499 5.64 9.15 -12.03
CA ALA A 499 4.19 9.20 -12.10
C ALA A 499 3.63 10.61 -12.45
N VAL A 500 4.39 11.69 -12.19
CA VAL A 500 4.05 13.06 -12.63
C VAL A 500 3.99 13.15 -14.17
N LEU A 501 4.76 12.32 -14.87
CA LEU A 501 4.81 12.24 -16.33
C LEU A 501 3.86 11.17 -16.92
N ALA A 502 3.17 10.38 -16.09
CA ALA A 502 2.38 9.22 -16.55
C ALA A 502 1.17 9.56 -17.43
N ARG A 503 0.82 10.85 -17.56
CA ARG A 503 -0.17 11.38 -18.52
C ARG A 503 0.34 12.60 -19.28
N TYR A 504 1.64 12.65 -19.56
CA TYR A 504 2.18 13.63 -20.50
C TYR A 504 1.66 13.32 -21.91
N GLU A 505 0.54 13.95 -22.30
CA GLU A 505 0.08 13.91 -23.68
C GLU A 505 1.12 14.58 -24.57
N THR A 506 1.63 13.84 -25.56
CA THR A 506 2.53 14.37 -26.60
C THR A 506 1.77 15.28 -27.57
N LYS A 507 1.29 16.42 -27.08
CA LYS A 507 1.16 17.60 -27.93
C LYS A 507 2.58 17.97 -28.36
N LYS A 508 2.85 17.82 -29.66
CA LYS A 508 4.03 18.45 -30.28
C LYS A 508 4.04 19.92 -29.87
N ASP A 509 5.21 20.42 -29.55
CA ASP A 509 5.50 21.84 -29.27
C ASP A 509 4.99 22.44 -27.95
N VAL A 510 5.31 21.79 -26.82
CA VAL A 510 5.52 22.50 -25.53
C VAL A 510 7.01 22.52 -25.14
N LEU A 511 7.74 21.41 -25.32
CA LEU A 511 9.18 21.37 -25.07
C LEU A 511 10.02 22.23 -26.04
N SER A 512 9.50 22.56 -27.22
CA SER A 512 10.15 23.51 -28.15
C SER A 512 9.88 24.98 -27.81
N GLN A 513 8.90 25.26 -26.93
CA GLN A 513 8.68 26.60 -26.35
C GLN A 513 9.55 26.84 -25.10
N LEU A 514 10.09 25.77 -24.50
CA LEU A 514 11.22 25.85 -23.57
C LEU A 514 12.54 26.03 -24.33
N GLN A 515 12.69 27.18 -25.00
CA GLN A 515 13.99 27.64 -25.44
C GLN A 515 14.82 28.02 -24.21
N TRP A 516 15.83 27.22 -23.89
CA TRP A 516 16.95 27.68 -23.07
C TRP A 516 17.72 28.72 -23.88
N ASP A 517 17.35 29.99 -23.73
CA ASP A 517 18.07 31.10 -24.36
C ASP A 517 19.45 31.25 -23.70
N THR A 518 20.43 30.61 -24.33
CA THR A 518 21.84 30.60 -23.90
C THR A 518 22.59 31.86 -24.33
N GLN A 519 21.91 32.85 -24.93
CA GLN A 519 22.53 34.12 -25.31
C GLN A 519 21.62 35.35 -25.10
N ARG A 520 21.45 35.77 -23.84
CA ARG A 520 21.49 37.21 -23.51
C ARG A 520 21.94 37.49 -22.08
N GLN A 521 22.82 38.48 -21.96
CA GLN A 521 23.18 39.10 -20.69
C GLN A 521 22.06 40.02 -20.21
N SER A 522 21.96 40.19 -18.88
CA SER A 522 21.08 41.12 -18.14
C SER A 522 19.57 40.85 -18.18
N GLY A 523 18.97 40.84 -16.97
CA GLY A 523 17.53 41.05 -16.74
C GLY A 523 16.57 39.92 -17.14
N PHE A 524 16.23 39.03 -16.21
CA PHE A 524 15.17 38.05 -16.44
C PHE A 524 13.77 38.65 -16.18
N ALA A 525 13.09 38.99 -17.27
CA ALA A 525 11.62 38.94 -17.37
C ALA A 525 11.19 37.45 -17.60
N SER A 526 9.93 37.04 -17.72
CA SER A 526 8.72 37.74 -18.17
C SER A 526 7.44 36.98 -17.77
N SER A 527 6.31 37.71 -17.77
CA SER A 527 4.96 37.15 -17.72
C SER A 527 4.68 36.21 -18.91
N CYS A 528 3.99 35.09 -18.67
CA CYS A 528 3.47 34.23 -19.73
C CYS A 528 1.95 34.04 -19.58
N SER A 529 1.19 34.74 -20.42
CA SER A 529 -0.28 34.61 -20.51
C SER A 529 -0.67 33.72 -21.68
N VAL A 530 -1.26 32.55 -21.43
CA VAL A 530 -1.92 31.74 -22.47
C VAL A 530 -3.29 31.29 -21.98
N GLN A 531 -4.30 31.59 -22.78
CA GLN A 531 -5.72 31.38 -22.50
C GLN A 531 -6.27 30.30 -23.43
N ARG A 532 -6.62 29.11 -22.92
CA ARG A 532 -7.70 28.24 -23.43
C ARG A 532 -7.91 26.97 -22.60
N SER A 533 -9.18 26.64 -22.41
CA SER A 533 -9.69 25.45 -21.75
C SER A 533 -9.49 24.16 -22.56
N ILE A 534 -9.19 23.05 -21.87
CA ILE A 534 -9.66 21.69 -22.19
C ILE A 534 -9.84 20.92 -20.87
N SER A 535 -10.93 20.17 -20.76
CA SER A 535 -11.31 19.40 -19.58
C SER A 535 -10.88 17.93 -19.68
N THR A 536 -10.13 17.43 -18.69
CA THR A 536 -10.00 15.99 -18.41
C THR A 536 -9.68 15.75 -16.93
N GLU A 537 -10.65 15.23 -16.17
CA GLU A 537 -10.46 14.81 -14.78
C GLU A 537 -9.78 13.43 -14.70
N THR A 538 -8.61 13.29 -14.06
CA THR A 538 -8.38 12.24 -13.04
C THR A 538 -7.13 12.48 -12.18
N ASN A 539 -7.16 11.93 -10.96
CA ASN A 539 -6.14 12.08 -9.92
C ASN A 539 -4.82 11.36 -10.24
N LEU A 540 -3.71 12.09 -10.08
CA LEU A 540 -2.32 11.62 -10.01
C LEU A 540 -1.52 12.80 -9.44
N ILE A 541 -1.09 12.73 -8.17
CA ILE A 541 -0.33 13.80 -7.49
C ILE A 541 0.94 13.22 -6.88
N ARG A 542 2.08 13.83 -7.23
CA ARG A 542 3.37 13.77 -6.55
C ARG A 542 4.27 14.91 -7.05
#